data_AF-A0A2K8KE51-F1
#
_entry.id   AF-A0A2K8KE51-F1
#
_cell.length_a   1.000
_cell.length_b   1.000
_cell.length_c   1.000
_cell.angle_alpha   90.00
_cell.angle_beta   90.00
_cell.angle_gamma   90.00
#
_symmetry.space_group_name_H-M   'P 1'
#
loop_
_entity.id
_entity.type
_entity.pdbx_description
1 polymer ?
#
loop_
_entity_poly.entity_id
_entity_poly.type
_entity_poly.pdbx_seq_one_letter_code
_entity_poly.pdbx_strand_id
1 'polypeptide(L)'
;MPVLWHWVAFPEFVPISEIATDGHPKLGGFLPPLPFNRRMWAGGKLSFKGRFAIGEVITKRSEILSVDFKTGHTGDMAFVRVGHDLRGEGGAQIREEQDIVYLPIPDSFRAPRAIPAPDAPIFSEAVEVGPVRLFRYSAATYNAHRIHYDRDYATGAERYPGLVVHGPMQATLLMEAAMRHTGAVPTRFSFRGVHPMFDGTLSLQAEQDGAGALKLCTVAEAGHQGLQARFEWEA
;
A
#
# COMPACT_ATOMS: atom_id res chain seq x y z
N MET A 1 -2.07 -16.96 10.62
CA MET A 1 -2.54 -15.63 10.17
C MET A 1 -2.39 -15.52 8.65
N PRO A 2 -3.38 -14.98 7.91
CA PRO A 2 -3.23 -14.74 6.47
C PRO A 2 -2.08 -13.78 6.14
N VAL A 3 -1.53 -13.89 4.93
CA VAL A 3 -0.38 -13.06 4.50
C VAL A 3 -0.80 -11.59 4.44
N LEU A 4 0.11 -10.68 4.79
CA LEU A 4 -0.10 -9.21 4.92
C LEU A 4 -1.01 -8.75 6.08
N TRP A 5 -1.67 -9.64 6.82
CA TRP A 5 -2.51 -9.23 7.95
C TRP A 5 -1.74 -8.67 9.15
N HIS A 6 -0.40 -8.77 9.15
CA HIS A 6 0.43 -8.11 10.16
C HIS A 6 0.30 -6.58 10.14
N TRP A 7 -0.19 -5.98 9.04
CA TRP A 7 -0.55 -4.56 8.99
C TRP A 7 -1.68 -4.16 9.95
N VAL A 8 -2.53 -5.11 10.35
CA VAL A 8 -3.57 -4.91 11.39
C VAL A 8 -3.02 -5.16 12.80
N ALA A 9 -1.93 -5.92 12.93
CA ALA A 9 -1.42 -6.36 14.23
C ALA A 9 -0.59 -5.29 14.97
N PHE A 10 -0.07 -4.29 14.25
CA PHE A 10 0.76 -3.22 14.81
C PHE A 10 0.23 -1.83 14.46
N PRO A 11 -1.01 -1.50 14.89
CA PRO A 11 -1.56 -0.15 14.72
C PRO A 11 -0.76 0.86 15.55
N GLU A 12 -0.64 2.08 15.02
CA GLU A 12 -0.03 3.21 15.72
C GLU A 12 -1.12 3.99 16.47
N PHE A 13 -1.20 3.79 17.79
CA PHE A 13 -2.15 4.50 18.64
C PHE A 13 -1.53 5.80 19.15
N VAL A 14 -2.01 6.94 18.65
CA VAL A 14 -1.69 8.26 19.17
C VAL A 14 -2.96 8.98 19.64
N PRO A 15 -2.89 9.89 20.64
CA PRO A 15 -4.01 10.73 21.02
C PRO A 15 -4.53 11.55 19.84
N ILE A 16 -5.83 11.87 19.82
CA ILE A 16 -6.44 12.71 18.77
C ILE A 16 -5.73 14.08 18.64
N SER A 17 -5.19 14.63 19.72
CA SER A 17 -4.41 15.87 19.71
C SER A 17 -3.09 15.78 18.92
N GLU A 18 -2.59 14.57 18.69
CA GLU A 18 -1.37 14.29 17.92
C GLU A 18 -1.66 13.88 16.47
N ILE A 19 -2.93 13.85 16.07
CA ILE A 19 -3.32 13.65 14.67
C ILE A 19 -3.19 14.95 13.89
N ALA A 20 -2.60 14.87 12.70
CA ALA A 20 -2.46 15.95 11.74
C ALA A 20 -3.77 16.14 10.94
N THR A 21 -3.84 17.23 10.16
CA THR A 21 -5.04 17.60 9.41
C THR A 21 -5.46 16.59 8.35
N ASP A 22 -4.50 15.80 7.84
CA ASP A 22 -4.72 14.72 6.89
C ASP A 22 -5.19 13.42 7.57
N GLY A 23 -5.09 13.31 8.90
CA GLY A 23 -5.47 12.13 9.65
C GLY A 23 -4.32 11.17 9.99
N HIS A 24 -3.09 11.44 9.55
CA HIS A 24 -1.92 10.73 10.05
C HIS A 24 -1.46 11.28 11.41
N PRO A 25 -0.67 10.52 12.19
CA PRO A 25 0.10 11.11 13.29
C PRO A 25 1.00 12.26 12.79
N LYS A 26 1.14 13.30 13.60
CA LYS A 26 2.05 14.41 13.32
C LYS A 26 3.49 13.90 13.16
N LEU A 27 4.20 14.45 12.18
CA LEU A 27 5.64 14.19 12.00
C LEU A 27 6.47 14.77 13.16
N GLY A 28 7.69 14.26 13.34
CA GLY A 28 8.59 14.65 14.42
C GLY A 28 8.67 13.64 15.58
N GLY A 29 7.95 12.51 15.47
CA GLY A 29 8.09 11.34 16.33
C GLY A 29 8.98 10.28 15.69
N PHE A 30 8.41 9.11 15.34
CA PHE A 30 9.15 8.06 14.62
C PHE A 30 9.64 8.55 13.25
N LEU A 31 8.76 9.15 12.45
CA LEU A 31 9.12 9.77 11.18
C LEU A 31 9.67 11.19 11.41
N PRO A 32 10.73 11.61 10.69
CA PRO A 32 11.36 12.90 10.90
C PRO A 32 10.39 14.03 10.53
N PRO A 33 10.60 15.25 11.07
CA PRO A 33 9.86 16.42 10.59
C PRO A 33 10.17 16.65 9.10
N LEU A 34 9.13 16.82 8.27
CA LEU A 34 9.25 17.09 6.84
C LEU A 34 8.32 18.25 6.46
N PRO A 35 8.73 19.16 5.56
CA PRO A 35 7.98 20.37 5.21
C PRO A 35 6.90 20.12 4.14
N PHE A 36 6.33 18.90 4.11
CA PHE A 36 5.41 18.47 3.06
C PHE A 36 4.06 18.07 3.65
N ASN A 37 2.99 18.31 2.89
CA ASN A 37 1.61 18.16 3.34
C ASN A 37 0.85 17.02 2.64
N ARG A 38 1.49 16.29 1.73
CA ARG A 38 0.99 15.02 1.19
C ARG A 38 1.95 13.89 1.52
N ARG A 39 1.38 12.78 1.97
CA ARG A 39 2.05 11.50 2.17
C ARG A 39 1.50 10.46 1.20
N MET A 40 2.37 9.65 0.62
CA MET A 40 2.00 8.51 -0.22
C MET A 40 2.82 7.28 0.17
N TRP A 41 2.16 6.14 0.36
CA TRP A 41 2.85 4.84 0.41
C TRP A 41 3.04 4.35 -1.04
N ALA A 42 4.21 4.62 -1.61
CA ALA A 42 4.47 4.44 -3.04
C ALA A 42 4.76 2.97 -3.41
N GLY A 43 5.21 2.16 -2.46
CA GLY A 43 5.47 0.75 -2.70
C GLY A 43 6.07 0.05 -1.49
N GLY A 44 6.40 -1.22 -1.67
CA GLY A 44 7.10 -1.98 -0.65
C GLY A 44 7.63 -3.31 -1.16
N LYS A 45 8.52 -3.91 -0.36
CA LYS A 45 9.10 -5.22 -0.61
C LYS A 45 9.01 -6.04 0.66
N LEU A 46 8.60 -7.28 0.53
CA LEU A 46 8.41 -8.21 1.64
C LEU A 46 9.07 -9.54 1.32
N SER A 47 9.62 -10.16 2.35
CA SER A 47 10.02 -11.56 2.34
C SER A 47 9.40 -12.28 3.53
N PHE A 48 8.95 -13.51 3.29
CA PHE A 48 8.21 -14.32 4.26
C PHE A 48 9.00 -15.59 4.55
N LYS A 49 9.16 -15.90 5.84
CA LYS A 49 9.69 -17.19 6.30
C LYS A 49 8.72 -17.77 7.33
N GLY A 50 8.16 -18.94 7.03
CA GLY A 50 7.14 -19.55 7.89
C GLY A 50 5.84 -18.75 7.93
N ARG A 51 5.00 -19.04 8.93
CA ARG A 51 3.71 -18.36 9.13
C ARG A 51 3.47 -18.12 10.61
N PHE A 52 2.99 -16.93 10.95
CA PHE A 52 2.54 -16.63 12.31
C PHE A 52 1.23 -17.38 12.64
N ALA A 53 1.15 -17.99 13.82
CA ALA A 53 -0.06 -18.58 14.35
C ALA A 53 -0.98 -17.52 14.96
N ILE A 54 -2.28 -17.80 15.03
CA ILE A 54 -3.22 -16.92 15.75
C ILE A 54 -3.02 -17.15 17.25
N GLY A 55 -2.89 -16.06 18.02
CA GLY A 55 -2.57 -16.09 19.45
C GLY A 55 -1.07 -16.12 19.77
N GLU A 56 -0.20 -16.23 18.76
CA GLU A 56 1.25 -16.13 18.93
C GLU A 56 1.67 -14.69 19.24
N VAL A 57 2.66 -14.52 20.13
CA VAL A 57 3.28 -13.23 20.36
C VAL A 57 4.23 -12.90 19.20
N ILE A 58 4.03 -11.74 18.59
CA ILE A 58 4.86 -11.22 17.50
C ILE A 58 5.53 -9.94 17.97
N THR A 59 6.83 -9.83 17.75
CA THR A 59 7.60 -8.59 17.96
C THR A 59 7.88 -7.94 16.62
N LYS A 60 7.65 -6.64 16.51
CA LYS A 60 8.01 -5.81 15.34
C LYS A 60 9.07 -4.80 15.74
N ARG A 61 10.20 -4.78 15.03
CA ARG A 61 11.18 -3.69 15.06
C ARG A 61 11.04 -2.85 13.80
N SER A 62 10.89 -1.54 13.96
CA SER A 62 10.83 -0.58 12.85
C SER A 62 12.07 0.31 12.86
N GLU A 63 12.61 0.62 11.69
CA GLU A 63 13.81 1.44 11.52
C GLU A 63 13.68 2.30 10.26
N ILE A 64 14.07 3.57 10.35
CA ILE A 64 14.22 4.41 9.16
C ILE A 64 15.54 4.02 8.50
N LEU A 65 15.45 3.43 7.31
CA LEU A 65 16.62 2.98 6.55
C LEU A 65 17.27 4.11 5.75
N SER A 66 16.47 5.01 5.19
CA SER A 66 16.97 6.21 4.50
C SER A 66 15.94 7.34 4.48
N VAL A 67 16.46 8.56 4.34
CA VAL A 67 15.69 9.78 4.07
C VAL A 67 16.41 10.54 2.97
N ASP A 68 15.82 10.58 1.79
CA ASP A 68 16.42 11.14 0.58
C ASP A 68 15.56 12.30 0.07
N PHE A 69 16.14 13.50 0.01
CA PHE A 69 15.49 14.67 -0.59
C PHE A 69 15.79 14.74 -2.09
N LYS A 70 14.77 14.99 -2.90
CA LYS A 70 14.90 15.18 -4.35
C LYS A 70 14.10 16.38 -4.81
N THR A 71 14.63 17.08 -5.79
CA THR A 71 13.91 18.14 -6.51
C THR A 71 13.49 17.57 -7.87
N GLY A 72 12.20 17.59 -8.15
CA GLY A 72 11.64 17.15 -9.42
C GLY A 72 10.86 18.26 -10.13
N HIS A 73 10.32 17.97 -11.31
CA HIS A 73 9.47 18.90 -12.06
C HIS A 73 8.19 19.33 -11.30
N THR A 74 7.76 18.53 -10.32
CA THR A 74 6.58 18.78 -9.48
C THR A 74 6.92 19.44 -8.14
N GLY A 75 8.17 19.90 -7.97
CA GLY A 75 8.68 20.49 -6.74
C GLY A 75 9.56 19.55 -5.93
N ASP A 76 9.94 20.01 -4.74
CA ASP A 76 10.73 19.24 -3.78
C ASP A 76 9.91 18.11 -3.17
N MET A 77 10.58 17.01 -2.87
CA MET A 77 9.99 15.81 -2.26
C MET A 77 11.01 15.11 -1.37
N ALA A 78 10.51 14.37 -0.38
CA ALA A 78 11.31 13.47 0.44
C ALA A 78 10.84 12.03 0.23
N PHE A 79 11.81 11.13 0.07
CA PHE A 79 11.62 9.69 0.05
C PHE A 79 12.12 9.15 1.38
N VAL A 80 11.25 8.49 2.13
CA VAL A 80 11.58 7.85 3.40
C VAL A 80 11.40 6.35 3.21
N ARG A 81 12.48 5.59 3.41
CA ARG A 81 12.39 4.13 3.44
C ARG A 81 12.34 3.65 4.88
N VAL A 82 11.30 2.91 5.22
CA VAL A 82 11.13 2.32 6.55
C VAL A 82 11.26 0.82 6.45
N GLY A 83 12.15 0.23 7.24
CA GLY A 83 12.33 -1.20 7.39
C GLY A 83 11.55 -1.73 8.59
N HIS A 84 10.96 -2.90 8.44
CA HIS A 84 10.31 -3.64 9.51
C HIS A 84 10.85 -5.07 9.56
N ASP A 85 11.26 -5.52 10.75
CA ASP A 85 11.59 -6.91 11.05
C ASP A 85 10.59 -7.44 12.07
N LEU A 86 9.70 -8.33 11.61
CA LEU A 86 8.70 -8.99 12.44
C LEU A 86 9.13 -10.41 12.74
N ARG A 87 9.12 -10.80 14.02
CA ARG A 87 9.51 -12.13 14.48
C ARG A 87 8.47 -12.69 15.43
N GLY A 88 8.13 -13.96 15.23
CA GLY A 88 7.21 -14.72 16.06
C GLY A 88 7.99 -15.74 16.88
N GLU A 89 7.47 -16.07 18.06
CA GLU A 89 8.06 -17.08 18.95
C GLU A 89 8.17 -18.47 18.29
N GLY A 90 7.30 -18.78 17.34
CA GLY A 90 7.33 -19.99 16.52
C GLY A 90 8.37 -19.98 15.40
N GLY A 91 9.23 -18.96 15.33
CA GLY A 91 10.33 -18.85 14.36
C GLY A 91 9.94 -18.30 13.00
N ALA A 92 8.67 -17.90 12.81
CA ALA A 92 8.23 -17.18 11.63
C ALA A 92 8.82 -15.76 11.58
N GLN A 93 9.08 -15.26 10.37
CA GLN A 93 9.66 -13.95 10.14
C GLN A 93 9.04 -13.27 8.91
N ILE A 94 8.81 -11.96 9.02
CA ILE A 94 8.56 -11.07 7.88
C ILE A 94 9.61 -9.97 7.91
N ARG A 95 10.33 -9.79 6.80
CA ARG A 95 11.09 -8.56 6.57
C ARG A 95 10.35 -7.73 5.53
N GLU A 96 10.12 -6.47 5.85
CA GLU A 96 9.39 -5.53 5.01
C GLU A 96 10.18 -4.23 4.85
N GLU A 97 10.19 -3.68 3.63
CA GLU A 97 10.60 -2.31 3.34
C GLU A 97 9.39 -1.56 2.79
N GLN A 98 9.10 -0.38 3.34
CA GLN A 98 8.07 0.53 2.85
C GLN A 98 8.72 1.77 2.25
N ASP A 99 8.35 2.11 1.03
CA ASP A 99 8.77 3.35 0.37
C ASP A 99 7.66 4.40 0.54
N ILE A 100 7.92 5.41 1.37
CA ILE A 100 6.99 6.50 1.68
C ILE A 100 7.50 7.77 0.99
N VAL A 101 6.61 8.49 0.32
CA VAL A 101 6.92 9.74 -0.36
C VAL A 101 6.15 10.87 0.30
N TYR A 102 6.85 11.96 0.55
CA TYR A 102 6.32 13.22 1.02
C TYR A 102 6.55 14.29 -0.03
N LEU A 103 5.50 15.02 -0.39
CA LEU A 103 5.51 16.01 -1.46
C LEU A 103 4.45 17.09 -1.20
N PRO A 104 4.52 18.25 -1.88
CA PRO A 104 3.45 19.23 -1.80
C PRO A 104 2.15 18.71 -2.47
N ILE A 105 1.02 19.10 -1.90
CA ILE A 105 -0.29 19.03 -2.56
C ILE A 105 -0.26 19.99 -3.77
N PRO A 106 -0.59 19.52 -4.99
CA PRO A 106 -0.66 20.37 -6.17
C PRO A 106 -1.94 21.22 -6.16
N ASP A 107 -1.94 22.33 -6.90
CA ASP A 107 -3.13 23.19 -7.06
C ASP A 107 -4.32 22.46 -7.71
N SER A 108 -4.04 21.49 -8.58
CA SER A 108 -5.03 20.68 -9.27
C SER A 108 -4.54 19.26 -9.49
N PHE A 109 -5.49 18.32 -9.61
CA PHE A 109 -5.18 16.94 -9.94
C PHE A 109 -4.46 16.85 -11.29
N ARG A 110 -3.34 16.14 -11.32
CA ARG A 110 -2.68 15.72 -12.56
C ARG A 110 -2.46 14.23 -12.50
N ALA A 111 -3.20 13.51 -13.33
CA ALA A 111 -3.05 12.07 -13.45
C ALA A 111 -1.62 11.71 -13.91
N PRO A 112 -0.96 10.73 -13.27
CA PRO A 112 0.26 10.16 -13.80
C PRO A 112 0.04 9.57 -15.19
N ARG A 113 1.13 9.32 -15.93
CA ARG A 113 1.05 8.61 -17.21
C ARG A 113 0.43 7.22 -17.00
N ALA A 114 -0.68 6.96 -17.67
CA ALA A 114 -1.36 5.67 -17.63
C ALA A 114 -0.48 4.54 -18.21
N ILE A 115 -0.52 3.39 -17.55
CA ILE A 115 0.00 2.12 -18.06
C ILE A 115 -1.22 1.28 -18.44
N PRO A 116 -1.32 0.77 -19.68
CA PRO A 116 -2.49 0.00 -20.10
C PRO A 116 -2.62 -1.32 -19.33
N ALA A 117 -3.84 -1.82 -19.19
CA ALA A 117 -4.12 -3.17 -18.68
C ALA A 117 -3.40 -4.25 -19.52
N PRO A 118 -3.09 -5.42 -18.94
CA PRO A 118 -2.62 -6.57 -19.72
C PRO A 118 -3.59 -6.95 -20.85
N ASP A 119 -3.06 -7.23 -22.04
CA ASP A 119 -3.88 -7.57 -23.22
C ASP A 119 -4.57 -8.94 -23.08
N ALA A 120 -3.88 -9.90 -22.45
CA ALA A 120 -4.36 -11.28 -22.26
C ALA A 120 -4.06 -11.75 -20.83
N PRO A 121 -4.83 -11.27 -19.83
CA PRO A 121 -4.58 -11.64 -18.44
C PRO A 121 -4.90 -13.11 -18.20
N ILE A 122 -4.08 -13.78 -17.38
CA ILE A 122 -4.27 -15.19 -16.96
C ILE A 122 -5.61 -15.34 -16.24
N PHE A 123 -5.98 -14.34 -15.44
CA PHE A 123 -7.29 -14.19 -14.83
C PHE A 123 -7.65 -12.71 -14.68
N SER A 124 -8.94 -12.44 -14.55
CA SER A 124 -9.47 -11.10 -14.23
C SER A 124 -10.60 -11.23 -13.22
N GLU A 125 -10.42 -10.62 -12.05
CA GLU A 125 -11.42 -10.64 -10.96
C GLU A 125 -11.90 -9.23 -10.65
N ALA A 126 -13.20 -8.98 -10.78
CA ALA A 126 -13.78 -7.70 -10.38
C ALA A 126 -13.94 -7.60 -8.86
N VAL A 127 -13.62 -6.43 -8.30
CA VAL A 127 -13.79 -6.11 -6.89
C VAL A 127 -14.39 -4.72 -6.76
N GLU A 128 -15.53 -4.64 -6.07
CA GLU A 128 -16.12 -3.36 -5.67
C GLU A 128 -15.36 -2.80 -4.47
N VAL A 129 -14.93 -1.53 -4.58
CA VAL A 129 -14.20 -0.79 -3.55
C VAL A 129 -14.92 0.52 -3.27
N GLY A 130 -16.09 0.41 -2.66
CA GLY A 130 -16.87 1.56 -2.21
C GLY A 130 -16.56 2.01 -0.79
N PRO A 131 -17.29 3.04 -0.30
CA PRO A 131 -17.06 3.66 1.00
C PRO A 131 -17.05 2.69 2.19
N VAL A 132 -17.92 1.67 2.17
CA VAL A 132 -17.98 0.68 3.26
C VAL A 132 -16.69 -0.13 3.36
N ARG A 133 -16.12 -0.56 2.22
CA ARG A 133 -14.85 -1.29 2.21
C ARG A 133 -13.70 -0.41 2.64
N LEU A 134 -13.64 0.81 2.11
CA LEU A 134 -12.60 1.79 2.44
C LEU A 134 -12.60 2.14 3.93
N PHE A 135 -13.79 2.37 4.50
CA PHE A 135 -13.95 2.62 5.94
C PHE A 135 -13.49 1.42 6.77
N ARG A 136 -13.96 0.19 6.45
CA ARG A 136 -13.60 -1.01 7.22
C ARG A 136 -12.11 -1.30 7.19
N TYR A 137 -11.45 -1.08 6.05
CA TYR A 137 -10.01 -1.24 5.93
C TYR A 137 -9.24 -0.18 6.73
N SER A 138 -9.68 1.09 6.65
CA SER A 138 -9.13 2.19 7.44
C SER A 138 -9.23 1.89 8.94
N ALA A 139 -10.40 1.44 9.40
CA ALA A 139 -10.63 1.07 10.80
C ALA A 139 -9.78 -0.14 11.24
N ALA A 140 -9.70 -1.18 10.41
CA ALA A 140 -8.92 -2.39 10.74
C ALA A 140 -7.42 -2.11 10.80
N THR A 141 -6.90 -1.29 9.88
CA THR A 141 -5.46 -0.96 9.81
C THR A 141 -5.08 0.26 10.64
N TYR A 142 -6.05 0.86 11.35
CA TYR A 142 -5.89 2.13 12.06
C TYR A 142 -5.29 3.25 11.18
N ASN A 143 -5.59 3.21 9.88
CA ASN A 143 -5.16 4.21 8.91
C ASN A 143 -6.25 5.26 8.77
N ALA A 144 -6.08 6.39 9.46
CA ALA A 144 -7.04 7.48 9.49
C ALA A 144 -6.80 8.55 8.41
N HIS A 145 -5.97 8.31 7.39
CA HIS A 145 -5.76 9.26 6.29
C HIS A 145 -7.09 9.55 5.57
N ARG A 146 -7.50 10.81 5.63
CA ARG A 146 -8.83 11.29 5.23
C ARG A 146 -9.15 11.07 3.77
N ILE A 147 -8.16 10.98 2.88
CA ILE A 147 -8.39 10.74 1.44
C ILE A 147 -9.14 9.42 1.16
N HIS A 148 -9.20 8.51 2.13
CA HIS A 148 -9.83 7.20 1.98
C HIS A 148 -11.33 7.19 2.36
N TYR A 149 -11.82 8.16 3.14
CA TYR A 149 -13.20 8.13 3.65
C TYR A 149 -13.89 9.50 3.72
N ASP A 150 -13.16 10.60 3.66
CA ASP A 150 -13.68 11.97 3.69
C ASP A 150 -13.55 12.57 2.28
N ARG A 151 -14.66 12.58 1.53
CA ARG A 151 -14.69 13.01 0.13
C ARG A 151 -14.41 14.51 -0.01
N ASP A 152 -14.90 15.31 0.93
CA ASP A 152 -14.70 16.77 0.90
C ASP A 152 -13.23 17.10 1.12
N TYR A 153 -12.55 16.37 2.02
CA TYR A 153 -11.11 16.48 2.16
C TYR A 153 -10.34 15.97 0.94
N ALA A 154 -10.66 14.77 0.45
CA ALA A 154 -9.99 14.15 -0.69
C ALA A 154 -10.02 15.08 -1.92
N THR A 155 -11.18 15.67 -2.21
CA THR A 155 -11.42 16.51 -3.39
C THR A 155 -11.05 17.98 -3.17
N GLY A 156 -11.39 18.55 -2.00
CA GLY A 156 -11.17 19.94 -1.68
C GLY A 156 -9.75 20.25 -1.21
N ALA A 157 -9.20 19.46 -0.29
CA ALA A 157 -7.88 19.70 0.28
C ALA A 157 -6.77 19.05 -0.55
N GLU A 158 -6.90 17.75 -0.86
CA GLU A 158 -5.87 17.01 -1.61
C GLU A 158 -6.14 16.93 -3.12
N ARG A 159 -7.19 17.56 -3.62
CA ARG A 159 -7.45 17.70 -5.06
C ARG A 159 -7.59 16.37 -5.81
N TYR A 160 -7.86 15.26 -5.16
CA TYR A 160 -8.18 14.01 -5.83
C TYR A 160 -9.59 14.04 -6.43
N PRO A 161 -9.87 13.36 -7.54
CA PRO A 161 -11.22 13.32 -8.12
C PRO A 161 -12.24 12.50 -7.30
N GLY A 162 -11.78 11.68 -6.35
CA GLY A 162 -12.64 10.84 -5.52
C GLY A 162 -11.92 10.31 -4.29
N LEU A 163 -12.53 9.37 -3.58
CA LEU A 163 -11.87 8.70 -2.46
C LEU A 163 -10.76 7.81 -3.03
N VAL A 164 -9.56 7.91 -2.48
CA VAL A 164 -8.41 7.15 -2.93
C VAL A 164 -8.46 5.76 -2.33
N VAL A 165 -8.30 4.72 -3.15
CA VAL A 165 -8.13 3.34 -2.66
C VAL A 165 -6.74 3.18 -2.04
N HIS A 166 -6.66 2.65 -0.82
CA HIS A 166 -5.40 2.43 -0.14
C HIS A 166 -4.45 1.58 -1.00
N GLY A 167 -3.20 2.02 -1.15
CA GLY A 167 -2.12 1.17 -1.68
C GLY A 167 -2.03 -0.21 -0.98
N PRO A 168 -2.03 -0.29 0.35
CA PRO A 168 -1.99 -1.59 1.04
C PRO A 168 -3.27 -2.43 0.88
N MET A 169 -4.44 -1.81 0.66
CA MET A 169 -5.66 -2.58 0.31
C MET A 169 -5.47 -3.26 -1.05
N GLN A 170 -5.01 -2.52 -2.06
CA GLN A 170 -4.71 -3.08 -3.38
C GLN A 170 -3.68 -4.21 -3.28
N ALA A 171 -2.59 -4.01 -2.53
CA ALA A 171 -1.58 -5.04 -2.28
C ALA A 171 -2.18 -6.29 -1.60
N THR A 172 -3.08 -6.12 -0.62
CA THR A 172 -3.79 -7.22 0.05
C THR A 172 -4.67 -8.00 -0.93
N LEU A 173 -5.46 -7.30 -1.74
CA LEU A 173 -6.33 -7.92 -2.76
C LEU A 173 -5.52 -8.73 -3.79
N LEU A 174 -4.40 -8.18 -4.27
CA LEU A 174 -3.52 -8.89 -5.20
C LEU A 174 -2.84 -10.09 -4.55
N MET A 175 -2.41 -10.00 -3.28
CA MET A 175 -1.86 -11.14 -2.54
C MET A 175 -2.88 -12.27 -2.40
N GLU A 176 -4.11 -11.94 -2.02
CA GLU A 176 -5.18 -12.92 -1.89
C GLU A 176 -5.53 -13.56 -3.24
N ALA A 177 -5.58 -12.79 -4.33
CA ALA A 177 -5.80 -13.31 -5.67
C ALA A 177 -4.67 -14.24 -6.12
N ALA A 178 -3.41 -13.81 -5.96
CA ALA A 178 -2.25 -14.65 -6.29
C ALA A 178 -2.31 -15.99 -5.55
N MET A 179 -2.54 -15.97 -4.24
CA MET A 179 -2.65 -17.19 -3.43
C MET A 179 -3.85 -18.07 -3.80
N ARG A 180 -4.99 -17.49 -4.21
CA ARG A 180 -6.14 -18.27 -4.71
C ARG A 180 -5.81 -19.03 -5.98
N HIS A 181 -5.09 -18.38 -6.92
CA HIS A 181 -4.78 -18.97 -8.22
C HIS A 181 -3.57 -19.91 -8.22
N THR A 182 -2.60 -19.69 -7.32
CA THR A 182 -1.41 -20.55 -7.23
C THR A 182 -1.51 -21.62 -6.14
N GLY A 183 -2.40 -21.44 -5.15
CA GLY A 183 -2.48 -22.31 -3.98
C GLY A 183 -1.28 -22.22 -3.03
N ALA A 184 -0.34 -21.31 -3.28
CA ALA A 184 0.94 -21.24 -2.59
C ALA A 184 1.20 -19.83 -2.02
N VAL A 185 1.93 -19.77 -0.90
CA VAL A 185 2.38 -18.49 -0.33
C VAL A 185 3.72 -18.09 -0.95
N PRO A 186 3.85 -16.87 -1.48
CA PRO A 186 5.11 -16.40 -2.05
C PRO A 186 6.17 -16.26 -0.96
N THR A 187 7.43 -16.50 -1.31
CA THR A 187 8.59 -16.21 -0.44
C THR A 187 8.98 -14.75 -0.54
N ARG A 188 8.75 -14.10 -1.70
CA ARG A 188 8.97 -12.66 -1.91
C ARG A 188 7.78 -12.02 -2.59
N PHE A 189 7.50 -10.79 -2.17
CA PHE A 189 6.43 -9.97 -2.70
C PHE A 189 6.93 -8.54 -2.80
N SER A 190 6.71 -7.90 -3.93
CA SER A 190 6.97 -6.46 -4.08
C SER A 190 5.81 -5.80 -4.77
N PHE A 191 5.56 -4.54 -4.45
CA PHE A 191 4.51 -3.78 -5.08
C PHE A 191 4.87 -2.31 -5.21
N ARG A 192 4.25 -1.64 -6.18
CA ARG A 192 4.42 -0.21 -6.43
C ARG A 192 3.14 0.40 -6.99
N GLY A 193 2.74 1.53 -6.43
CA GLY A 193 1.70 2.39 -7.00
C GLY A 193 2.23 3.08 -8.26
N VAL A 194 1.54 2.91 -9.37
CA VAL A 194 1.83 3.53 -10.68
C VAL A 194 0.78 4.56 -11.08
N HIS A 195 -0.45 4.43 -10.58
CA HIS A 195 -1.53 5.39 -10.76
C HIS A 195 -2.48 5.33 -9.54
N PRO A 196 -2.99 6.46 -9.02
CA PRO A 196 -4.01 6.42 -7.98
C PRO A 196 -5.27 5.73 -8.49
N MET A 197 -5.87 4.90 -7.64
CA MET A 197 -7.17 4.27 -7.87
C MET A 197 -8.21 4.98 -7.01
N PHE A 198 -9.41 5.13 -7.53
CA PHE A 198 -10.51 5.79 -6.84
C PHE A 198 -11.63 4.80 -6.53
N ASP A 199 -12.50 5.16 -5.59
CA ASP A 199 -13.64 4.34 -5.21
C ASP A 199 -14.54 4.00 -6.39
N GLY A 200 -14.97 2.74 -6.47
CA GLY A 200 -15.65 2.17 -7.64
C GLY A 200 -15.28 0.70 -7.85
N THR A 201 -15.43 0.19 -9.07
CA THR A 201 -14.98 -1.16 -9.42
C THR A 201 -13.53 -1.13 -9.89
N LEU A 202 -12.73 -2.08 -9.41
CA LEU A 202 -11.42 -2.39 -9.97
C LEU A 202 -11.38 -3.85 -10.42
N SER A 203 -10.46 -4.18 -11.31
CA SER A 203 -10.15 -5.58 -11.64
C SER A 203 -8.75 -5.95 -11.19
N LEU A 204 -8.59 -7.17 -10.66
CA LEU A 204 -7.31 -7.79 -10.33
C LEU A 204 -6.91 -8.65 -11.51
N GLN A 205 -5.78 -8.34 -12.14
CA GLN A 205 -5.34 -9.03 -13.35
C GLN A 205 -3.92 -9.55 -13.19
N ALA A 206 -3.64 -10.71 -13.77
CA ALA A 206 -2.33 -11.36 -13.71
C ALA A 206 -1.73 -11.60 -15.10
N GLU A 207 -0.40 -11.50 -15.18
CA GLU A 207 0.42 -11.89 -16.32
C GLU A 207 1.61 -12.74 -15.85
N GLN A 208 2.09 -13.63 -16.72
CA GLN A 208 3.26 -14.45 -16.42
C GLN A 208 4.51 -13.56 -16.39
N ASP A 209 5.41 -13.76 -15.43
CA ASP A 209 6.61 -12.96 -15.29
C ASP A 209 7.86 -13.82 -15.05
N GLY A 210 8.14 -14.68 -16.04
CA GLY A 210 9.20 -15.70 -15.99
C GLY A 210 8.79 -16.98 -15.26
N ALA A 211 9.73 -17.93 -15.13
CA ALA A 211 9.49 -19.16 -14.35
C ALA A 211 9.52 -18.85 -12.85
N GLY A 212 8.55 -19.39 -12.09
CA GLY A 212 8.49 -19.23 -10.63
C GLY A 212 8.02 -17.86 -10.13
N ALA A 213 7.58 -16.97 -11.03
CA ALA A 213 7.08 -15.66 -10.65
C ALA A 213 5.85 -15.22 -11.45
N LEU A 214 5.03 -14.40 -10.79
CA LEU A 214 3.76 -13.91 -11.32
C LEU A 214 3.69 -12.40 -11.09
N LYS A 215 3.23 -11.66 -12.09
CA LYS A 215 2.99 -10.22 -11.96
C LYS A 215 1.49 -9.97 -11.99
N LEU A 216 1.00 -9.23 -11.01
CA LEU A 216 -0.39 -8.81 -10.97
C LEU A 216 -0.47 -7.28 -10.98
N CYS A 217 -1.63 -6.77 -11.36
CA CYS A 217 -1.98 -5.38 -11.17
C CYS A 217 -3.45 -5.19 -10.81
N THR A 218 -3.74 -4.07 -10.18
CA THR A 218 -5.10 -3.51 -10.14
C THR A 218 -5.32 -2.70 -11.41
N VAL A 219 -6.51 -2.80 -12.01
CA VAL A 219 -6.88 -2.11 -13.25
C VAL A 219 -8.20 -1.36 -13.03
N ALA A 220 -8.21 -0.08 -13.36
CA ALA A 220 -9.39 0.78 -13.30
C ALA A 220 -10.38 0.42 -14.42
N GLU A 221 -11.65 0.82 -14.27
CA GLU A 221 -12.64 0.73 -15.36
C GLU A 221 -12.18 1.45 -16.64
N ALA A 222 -11.36 2.50 -16.50
CA ALA A 222 -10.75 3.22 -17.63
C ALA A 222 -9.56 2.47 -18.29
N GLY A 223 -9.29 1.21 -17.91
CA GLY A 223 -8.33 0.33 -18.59
C GLY A 223 -6.86 0.59 -18.29
N HIS A 224 -6.54 1.35 -17.23
CA HIS A 224 -5.16 1.60 -16.81
C HIS A 224 -4.84 0.92 -15.48
N GLN A 225 -3.57 0.59 -15.28
CA GLN A 225 -3.06 -0.04 -14.06
C GLN A 225 -2.89 0.97 -12.92
N GLY A 226 -3.16 0.54 -11.69
CA GLY A 226 -3.06 1.35 -10.48
C GLY A 226 -1.88 0.98 -9.61
N LEU A 227 -1.84 -0.27 -9.18
CA LEU A 227 -0.77 -0.87 -8.40
C LEU A 227 -0.27 -2.10 -9.15
N GLN A 228 1.03 -2.21 -9.32
CA GLN A 228 1.69 -3.40 -9.83
C GLN A 228 2.30 -4.17 -8.67
N ALA A 229 2.22 -5.49 -8.73
CA ALA A 229 2.79 -6.40 -7.76
C ALA A 229 3.52 -7.55 -8.46
N ARG A 230 4.66 -7.96 -7.90
CA ARG A 230 5.41 -9.14 -8.33
C ARG A 230 5.51 -10.12 -7.17
N PHE A 231 5.26 -11.38 -7.46
CA PHE A 231 5.25 -12.49 -6.53
C PHE A 231 6.27 -13.53 -6.98
N GLU A 232 7.05 -14.05 -6.04
CA GLU A 232 8.04 -15.09 -6.29
C GLU A 232 7.86 -16.20 -5.27
N TRP A 233 7.85 -17.44 -5.76
CA TRP A 233 7.87 -18.65 -4.97
C TRP A 233 9.20 -19.31 -5.33
N GLU A 234 10.12 -19.43 -4.38
CA GLU A 234 11.41 -20.07 -4.63
C GLU A 234 11.22 -21.40 -5.39
N ALA A 235 12.06 -21.63 -6.39
CA ALA A 235 12.05 -22.85 -7.21
C ALA A 235 12.67 -24.04 -6.46
#